data_AF-A0A7S4IET1-F1
#
_entry.id   AF-A0A7S4IET1-F1
#
_cell.length_a   1.000
_cell.length_b   1.000
_cell.length_c   1.000
_cell.angle_alpha   90.00
_cell.angle_beta   90.00
_cell.angle_gamma   90.00
#
_symmetry.space_group_name_H-M   'P 1'
#
loop_
_entity.id
_entity.type
_entity.pdbx_description
1 polymer ?
#
loop_
_entity_poly.entity_id
_entity_poly.type
_entity_poly.pdbx_seq_one_letter_code
_entity_poly.pdbx_strand_id
1 'polypeptide(L)'
;RNQDPTITIRLNRLEGEDTNLFVQACKQLENVPAKQLCSERAWKVEFVGERSIDAGGPFHDSISQICSELQTGQIEILQPTKNNVNNVGKFRESVFPVASCNNEKYYKFLGTLIGISICNQMP
;
A
#
# COMPACT_ATOMS: atom_id res chain seq x y z
N ARG A 1 22.37 2.51 10.84
CA ARG A 1 22.17 3.93 11.24
C ARG A 1 20.72 4.24 10.89
N ASN A 2 19.86 4.37 11.90
CA ASN A 2 18.45 4.70 11.71
C ASN A 2 18.37 6.13 11.17
N GLN A 3 18.30 6.27 9.85
CA GLN A 3 17.95 7.53 9.23
C GLN A 3 16.44 7.63 9.26
N ASP A 4 15.93 8.69 9.88
CA ASP A 4 14.51 9.01 9.76
C ASP A 4 14.16 9.18 8.27
N PRO A 5 13.00 8.68 7.83
CA PRO A 5 12.57 8.83 6.45
C PRO A 5 12.54 10.32 6.06
N THR A 6 13.28 10.68 5.01
CA THR A 6 13.27 12.05 4.46
C THR A 6 11.92 12.42 3.85
N ILE A 7 11.14 11.41 3.46
CA ILE A 7 9.87 11.57 2.76
C ILE A 7 8.73 11.45 3.77
N THR A 8 7.85 12.44 3.79
CA THR A 8 6.60 12.41 4.58
C THR A 8 5.43 12.47 3.63
N ILE A 9 4.51 11.52 3.75
CA ILE A 9 3.24 11.51 3.01
C ILE A 9 2.09 11.84 3.95
N ARG A 10 1.09 12.53 3.41
CA ARG A 10 -0.13 12.88 4.15
C ARG A 10 -1.28 12.05 3.64
N LEU A 11 -1.91 11.30 4.53
CA LEU A 11 -2.99 10.39 4.21
C LEU A 11 -4.27 10.86 4.92
N ASN A 12 -5.41 10.74 4.26
CA ASN A 12 -6.70 11.07 4.85
C ASN A 12 -7.66 9.88 4.69
N ARG A 13 -8.11 9.33 5.82
CA ARG A 13 -9.09 8.22 5.84
C ARG A 13 -10.47 8.63 6.31
N LEU A 14 -10.69 9.90 6.67
CA LEU A 14 -11.91 10.39 7.30
C LEU A 14 -12.77 11.24 6.36
N GLU A 15 -12.17 12.08 5.51
CA GLU A 15 -12.89 13.04 4.67
C GLU A 15 -12.19 13.25 3.31
N GLY A 16 -12.94 13.40 2.21
CA GLY A 16 -12.38 13.80 0.90
C GLY A 16 -12.87 12.97 -0.29
N GLU A 17 -12.44 13.38 -1.49
CA GLU A 17 -12.83 12.77 -2.78
C GLU A 17 -12.20 11.38 -3.01
N ASP A 18 -10.98 11.17 -2.50
CA ASP A 18 -10.27 9.88 -2.52
C ASP A 18 -10.04 9.38 -1.08
N THR A 19 -10.90 8.51 -0.55
CA THR A 19 -10.70 7.91 0.79
C THR A 19 -9.71 6.73 0.77
N ASN A 20 -9.38 6.22 -0.42
CA ASN A 20 -8.48 5.08 -0.58
C ASN A 20 -7.02 5.50 -0.37
N LEU A 21 -6.39 4.96 0.66
CA LEU A 21 -5.01 5.25 1.01
C LEU A 21 -4.03 4.77 -0.07
N PHE A 22 -4.34 3.69 -0.78
CA PHE A 22 -3.51 3.22 -1.89
C PHE A 22 -3.36 4.29 -2.97
N VAL A 23 -4.46 4.92 -3.38
CA VAL A 23 -4.46 5.95 -4.43
C VAL A 23 -3.71 7.20 -3.95
N GLN A 24 -3.96 7.62 -2.71
CA GLN A 24 -3.30 8.78 -2.12
C GLN A 24 -1.78 8.58 -1.99
N ALA A 25 -1.35 7.40 -1.53
CA ALA A 25 0.06 7.06 -1.41
C ALA A 25 0.73 6.94 -2.79
N CYS A 26 0.05 6.28 -3.75
CA CYS A 26 0.53 6.17 -5.13
C CYS A 26 0.79 7.54 -5.75
N LYS A 27 -0.15 8.50 -5.61
CA LYS A 27 -0.01 9.86 -6.15
C LYS A 27 1.19 10.61 -5.56
N GLN A 28 1.45 10.44 -4.26
CA GLN A 28 2.55 11.14 -3.57
C GLN A 28 3.92 10.50 -3.82
N LEU A 29 3.96 9.18 -4.03
CA LEU A 29 5.20 8.43 -4.17
C LEU A 29 5.57 8.11 -5.63
N GLU A 30 4.71 8.42 -6.61
CA GLU A 30 4.91 8.08 -8.03
C GLU A 30 6.27 8.52 -8.58
N ASN A 31 6.74 9.71 -8.15
CA ASN A 31 7.96 10.34 -8.64
C ASN A 31 9.18 10.11 -7.73
N VAL A 32 9.01 9.32 -6.65
CA VAL A 32 10.12 9.03 -5.73
C VAL A 32 10.98 7.91 -6.32
N PRO A 33 12.31 8.08 -6.37
CA PRO A 33 13.21 7.01 -6.80
C PRO A 33 13.13 5.78 -5.89
N ALA A 34 12.97 4.59 -6.47
CA ALA A 34 12.85 3.33 -5.72
C ALA A 34 13.97 3.11 -4.67
N LYS A 35 15.20 3.58 -4.97
CA LYS A 35 16.34 3.52 -4.03
C LYS A 35 16.06 4.23 -2.70
N GLN A 36 15.28 5.31 -2.71
CA GLN A 36 14.90 6.04 -1.50
C GLN A 36 13.78 5.35 -0.72
N LEU A 37 13.06 4.43 -1.35
CA LEU A 37 11.97 3.67 -0.74
C LEU A 37 12.44 2.34 -0.13
N CYS A 38 13.62 1.84 -0.50
CA CYS A 38 14.18 0.59 0.02
C CYS A 38 14.80 0.68 1.45
N SER A 39 14.40 1.64 2.28
CA SER A 39 14.83 1.75 3.69
C SER A 39 13.80 1.15 4.65
N GLU A 40 14.23 0.69 5.84
CA GLU A 40 13.36 0.15 6.92
C GLU A 40 12.15 1.04 7.22
N ARG A 41 12.30 2.35 7.00
CA ARG A 41 11.22 3.33 6.96
C ARG A 41 11.31 4.07 5.64
N ALA A 42 10.54 3.61 4.66
CA ALA A 42 10.52 4.18 3.31
C ALA A 42 9.98 5.62 3.30
N TRP A 43 8.98 5.90 4.13
CA TRP A 43 8.40 7.21 4.35
C TRP A 43 7.77 7.32 5.76
N LYS A 44 7.54 8.55 6.21
CA LYS A 44 6.71 8.88 7.37
C LYS A 44 5.27 9.09 6.92
N VAL A 45 4.30 8.61 7.70
CA VAL A 45 2.87 8.83 7.47
C VAL A 45 2.34 9.86 8.47
N GLU A 46 1.63 10.85 7.96
CA GLU A 46 0.85 11.81 8.74
C GLU A 46 -0.62 11.70 8.34
N PHE A 47 -1.47 11.24 9.27
CA PHE A 47 -2.91 11.20 9.03
C PHE A 47 -3.54 12.58 9.25
N VAL A 48 -4.12 13.14 8.19
CA VAL A 48 -4.75 14.45 8.20
C VAL A 48 -6.01 14.40 9.07
N GLY A 49 -6.13 15.35 10.00
CA GLY A 49 -7.27 15.42 10.92
C GLY A 49 -7.15 14.50 12.15
N GLU A 50 -6.09 13.70 12.24
CA GLU A 50 -5.87 12.78 13.35
C GLU A 50 -4.70 13.21 14.23
N ARG A 51 -4.89 13.14 15.55
CA ARG A 51 -3.82 13.38 16.51
C ARG A 51 -3.11 12.06 16.81
N SER A 52 -2.10 11.71 16.03
CA SER A 52 -1.26 10.53 16.33
C SER A 52 -0.09 10.92 17.23
N ILE A 53 0.00 10.29 18.42
CA ILE A 53 1.03 10.56 19.43
C ILE A 53 2.13 9.47 19.44
N ASP A 54 1.89 8.30 18.82
CA ASP A 54 2.78 7.14 18.99
C ASP A 54 3.72 6.85 17.82
N ALA A 55 4.98 6.60 18.17
CA ALA A 55 6.16 6.51 17.29
C ALA A 55 6.32 5.20 16.49
N GLY A 56 5.28 4.35 16.43
CA GLY A 56 5.34 3.04 15.75
C GLY A 56 4.15 2.68 14.84
N GLY A 57 3.00 3.34 14.97
CA GLY A 57 1.73 2.90 14.37
C GLY A 57 1.43 3.36 12.92
N PRO A 58 1.60 4.65 12.56
CA PRO A 58 0.94 5.18 11.36
C PRO A 58 1.37 4.56 10.03
N PHE A 59 2.64 4.18 9.91
CA PHE A 59 3.13 3.51 8.70
C PHE A 59 2.52 2.11 8.58
N HIS A 60 2.63 1.26 9.61
CA HIS A 60 2.08 -0.09 9.57
C HIS A 60 0.56 -0.10 9.44
N ASP A 61 -0.13 0.84 10.10
CA ASP A 61 -1.58 1.02 9.98
C ASP A 61 -1.96 1.36 8.53
N SER A 62 -1.21 2.28 7.90
CA SER A 62 -1.45 2.65 6.50
C SER A 62 -1.24 1.47 5.54
N ILE A 63 -0.19 0.65 5.75
CA ILE A 63 0.07 -0.54 4.94
C ILE A 63 -1.04 -1.57 5.14
N SER A 64 -1.49 -1.80 6.38
CA SER A 64 -2.58 -2.72 6.68
C SER A 64 -3.89 -2.32 6.00
N GLN A 65 -4.20 -1.01 6.02
CA GLN A 65 -5.39 -0.49 5.34
C GLN A 65 -5.25 -0.58 3.82
N ILE A 66 -4.09 -0.25 3.25
CA ILE A 66 -3.80 -0.45 1.82
C ILE A 66 -4.00 -1.92 1.41
N CYS A 67 -3.50 -2.87 2.20
CA CYS A 67 -3.70 -4.30 1.94
C CYS A 67 -5.19 -4.68 1.96
N SER A 68 -5.97 -4.10 2.88
CA SER A 68 -7.42 -4.31 2.93
C SER A 68 -8.13 -3.76 1.70
N GLU A 69 -7.79 -2.54 1.25
CA GLU A 69 -8.34 -1.92 0.03
C GLU A 69 -8.06 -2.77 -1.22
N LEU A 70 -6.87 -3.36 -1.30
CA LEU A 70 -6.45 -4.24 -2.39
C LEU A 70 -7.20 -5.59 -2.38
N GLN A 71 -7.40 -6.19 -1.20
CA GLN A 71 -8.05 -7.51 -1.06
C GLN A 71 -9.57 -7.43 -1.23
N THR A 72 -10.19 -6.32 -0.81
CA THR A 72 -11.64 -6.10 -0.93
C THR A 72 -12.07 -5.69 -2.34
N GLY A 73 -11.11 -5.39 -3.23
CA GLY A 73 -11.38 -5.00 -4.61
C GLY A 73 -11.78 -3.52 -4.77
N GLN A 74 -11.54 -2.68 -3.76
CA GLN A 74 -11.76 -1.23 -3.88
C GLN A 74 -10.82 -0.60 -4.93
N ILE A 75 -9.68 -1.24 -5.17
CA ILE A 75 -8.77 -0.92 -6.27
C ILE A 75 -8.73 -2.12 -7.23
N GLU A 76 -9.29 -1.95 -8.43
CA GLU A 76 -9.47 -3.01 -9.45
C GLU A 76 -8.16 -3.42 -10.17
N ILE A 77 -7.06 -3.58 -9.43
CA ILE A 77 -5.74 -4.03 -9.96
C ILE A 77 -5.44 -5.49 -9.62
N LEU A 78 -6.14 -6.06 -8.64
CA LEU A 78 -6.00 -7.45 -8.22
C LEU A 78 -7.37 -8.11 -8.19
N GLN A 79 -7.41 -9.40 -8.52
CA GLN A 79 -8.62 -10.21 -8.43
C GLN A 79 -8.36 -11.54 -7.70
N PRO A 80 -9.36 -12.05 -6.96
CA PRO A 80 -9.23 -13.31 -6.25
C PRO A 80 -9.11 -14.49 -7.23
N THR A 81 -8.35 -15.52 -6.86
CA THR A 81 -8.26 -16.75 -7.64
C THR A 81 -9.61 -17.49 -7.72
N LYS A 82 -9.78 -18.34 -8.74
CA LYS A 82 -10.97 -19.21 -8.82
C LYS A 82 -11.15 -20.10 -7.59
N ASN A 83 -10.05 -20.48 -6.92
CA ASN A 83 -10.08 -21.25 -5.68
C ASN A 83 -10.70 -20.45 -4.53
N ASN A 84 -10.41 -19.15 -4.46
CA ASN A 84 -11.08 -18.22 -3.54
C ASN A 84 -12.58 -18.15 -3.82
N VAL A 85 -12.94 -17.81 -5.06
CA VAL A 85 -14.34 -17.58 -5.47
C VAL A 85 -15.22 -18.81 -5.26
N ASN A 86 -14.69 -19.99 -5.62
CA ASN A 86 -15.42 -21.25 -5.47
C ASN A 86 -15.29 -21.85 -4.06
N ASN A 87 -14.50 -21.23 -3.18
CA ASN A 87 -14.18 -21.71 -1.83
C ASN A 87 -13.69 -23.18 -1.80
N VAL A 88 -12.82 -23.55 -2.74
CA VAL A 88 -12.30 -24.93 -2.90
C VAL A 88 -10.78 -24.96 -2.96
N GLY A 89 -10.19 -26.11 -2.58
CA GLY A 89 -8.76 -26.35 -2.75
C GLY A 89 -7.87 -25.53 -1.80
N LYS A 90 -6.59 -25.41 -2.16
CA LYS A 90 -5.54 -24.64 -1.45
C LYS A 90 -5.35 -23.26 -2.11
N PHE A 91 -4.62 -22.36 -1.44
CA PHE A 91 -4.27 -21.02 -1.96
C PHE A 91 -5.49 -20.12 -2.21
N ARG A 92 -6.50 -20.20 -1.34
CA ARG A 92 -7.70 -19.35 -1.45
C ARG A 92 -7.37 -17.89 -1.20
N GLU A 93 -6.39 -17.58 -0.36
CA GLU A 93 -5.97 -16.19 -0.12
C GLU A 93 -5.11 -15.61 -1.26
N SER A 94 -4.83 -16.39 -2.32
CA SER A 94 -4.03 -15.90 -3.44
C SER A 94 -4.87 -15.01 -4.37
N VAL A 95 -4.22 -13.94 -4.82
CA VAL A 95 -4.73 -12.94 -5.77
C VAL A 95 -3.81 -12.87 -6.99
N PHE A 96 -4.33 -12.39 -8.12
CA PHE A 96 -3.55 -12.18 -9.32
C PHE A 96 -3.88 -10.84 -10.01
N PRO A 97 -2.93 -10.25 -10.77
CA PRO A 97 -3.16 -8.99 -11.49
C PRO A 97 -4.34 -9.04 -12.47
N VAL A 98 -5.10 -7.95 -12.54
CA VAL A 98 -6.21 -7.79 -13.49
C VAL A 98 -5.68 -7.31 -14.85
N ALA A 99 -5.72 -8.20 -15.85
CA ALA A 99 -5.18 -7.92 -17.18
C ALA A 99 -5.82 -6.73 -17.91
N SER A 100 -7.07 -6.37 -17.55
CA SER A 100 -7.80 -5.25 -18.15
C SER A 100 -7.54 -3.89 -17.50
N CYS A 101 -6.81 -3.83 -16.39
CA CYS A 101 -6.49 -2.56 -15.76
C CYS A 101 -5.41 -1.82 -16.56
N ASN A 102 -5.78 -0.68 -17.17
CA ASN A 102 -4.87 0.17 -17.93
C ASN A 102 -4.07 1.18 -17.07
N ASN A 103 -4.10 1.04 -15.74
CA ASN A 103 -3.37 1.93 -14.85
C ASN A 103 -1.99 1.37 -14.48
N GLU A 104 -1.02 1.57 -15.38
CA GLU A 104 0.37 1.15 -15.19
C GLU A 104 0.98 1.69 -13.89
N LYS A 105 0.60 2.92 -13.50
CA LYS A 105 1.11 3.58 -12.30
C LYS A 105 0.78 2.80 -11.03
N TYR A 106 -0.43 2.24 -10.96
CA TYR A 106 -0.86 1.43 -9.82
C TYR A 106 -0.09 0.12 -9.72
N TYR A 107 0.18 -0.54 -10.85
CA TYR A 107 1.02 -1.74 -10.87
C TYR A 107 2.47 -1.45 -10.49
N LYS A 108 3.02 -0.33 -10.97
CA LYS A 108 4.37 0.12 -10.59
C LYS A 108 4.45 0.39 -9.08
N PHE A 109 3.43 1.04 -8.52
CA PHE A 109 3.37 1.30 -7.10
C PHE A 109 3.19 0.01 -6.28
N LEU A 110 2.32 -0.91 -6.71
CA LEU A 110 2.19 -2.23 -6.08
C LEU A 110 3.51 -3.00 -6.06
N GLY A 111 4.25 -3.02 -7.18
CA GLY A 111 5.58 -3.63 -7.24
C GLY A 111 6.58 -2.96 -6.30
N THR A 112 6.46 -1.64 -6.12
CA THR A 112 7.27 -0.89 -5.15
C THR A 112 6.94 -1.32 -3.72
N LEU A 113 5.66 -1.44 -3.35
CA LEU A 113 5.24 -1.94 -2.03
C LEU A 113 5.77 -3.35 -1.74
N ILE A 114 5.68 -4.25 -2.72
CA ILE A 114 6.24 -5.61 -2.60
C ILE A 114 7.76 -5.55 -2.39
N GLY A 115 8.47 -4.71 -3.17
CA GLY A 115 9.91 -4.53 -3.03
C GLY A 115 10.32 -4.02 -1.66
N ILE A 116 9.60 -3.03 -1.12
CA ILE A 116 9.81 -2.51 0.25
C ILE A 116 9.61 -3.62 1.28
N SER A 117 8.54 -4.40 1.12
CA SER A 117 8.19 -5.47 2.06
C SER A 117 9.30 -6.53 2.13
N ILE A 118 9.82 -6.94 0.97
CA ILE A 118 10.93 -7.89 0.87
C ILE A 118 12.22 -7.31 1.48
N CYS A 119 12.55 -6.04 1.17
CA CYS A 119 13.76 -5.39 1.68
C CYS A 119 13.74 -5.20 3.20
N ASN A 120 12.56 -4.99 3.79
CA ASN A 120 12.42 -4.62 5.21
C ASN A 120 11.88 -5.75 6.10
N GLN A 121 11.75 -6.97 5.56
CA GLN A 121 11.13 -8.12 6.26
C GLN A 121 9.76 -7.76 6.85
N MET A 122 8.98 -6.93 6.15
CA MET A 122 7.61 -6.64 6.57
C MET A 122 6.75 -7.89 6.33
N PRO A 123 5.90 -8.27 7.30
CA PRO A 123 5.06 -9.46 7.20
C PRO A 123 4.02 -9.36 6.09
#